data_AF-A0A2V8FUM3-F1
#
_entry.id   AF-A0A2V8FUM3-F1
#
_cell.length_a   1.000
_cell.length_b   1.000
_cell.length_c   1.000
_cell.angle_alpha   90.00
_cell.angle_beta   90.00
_cell.angle_gamma   90.00
#
_symmetry.space_group_name_H-M   'P 1'
#
loop_
_entity.id
_entity.type
_entity.pdbx_description
1 polymer ?
#
loop_
_entity_poly.entity_id
_entity_poly.type
_entity_poly.pdbx_seq_one_letter_code
_entity_poly.pdbx_strand_id
1 'polypeptide(L)'
;MPAPALDAAAESYVRLVLALGERDPDSLDAYHGPPAWQAEARTRRATLADIRTAAASLADSLASVTSANADDEVRRLFLIRQLRASVTRIDIVRGRRPSFAEEARALFR
;
A
#
# COMPACT_ATOMS: atom_id res chain seq x y z
N MET A 1 -16.19 15.21 -7.61
CA MET A 1 -14.71 15.24 -7.60
C MET A 1 -14.25 14.53 -6.35
N PRO A 2 -13.24 13.65 -6.42
CA PRO A 2 -12.65 13.06 -5.23
C PRO A 2 -12.30 14.11 -4.18
N ALA A 3 -12.35 13.75 -2.90
CA ALA A 3 -11.68 14.56 -1.90
C ALA A 3 -10.16 14.61 -2.21
N PRO A 4 -9.53 15.80 -2.33
CA PRO A 4 -8.12 15.92 -2.73
C PRO A 4 -7.16 15.16 -1.79
N ALA A 5 -7.56 14.91 -0.55
CA ALA A 5 -6.82 14.09 0.39
C ALA A 5 -6.79 12.59 0.00
N LEU A 6 -7.88 12.05 -0.55
CA LEU A 6 -7.95 10.65 -0.98
C LEU A 6 -7.16 10.40 -2.26
N ASP A 7 -7.11 11.37 -3.18
CA ASP A 7 -6.28 11.26 -4.38
C ASP A 7 -4.78 11.26 -4.04
N ALA A 8 -4.36 12.15 -3.12
CA ALA A 8 -2.99 12.15 -2.62
C ALA A 8 -2.63 10.84 -1.90
N ALA A 9 -3.56 10.27 -1.14
CA ALA A 9 -3.38 8.97 -0.49
C ALA A 9 -3.28 7.82 -1.52
N ALA A 10 -4.09 7.86 -2.57
CA ALA A 10 -4.04 6.87 -3.65
C ALA A 10 -2.69 6.93 -4.41
N GLU A 11 -2.19 8.13 -4.72
CA GLU A 11 -0.85 8.28 -5.31
C GLU A 11 0.24 7.75 -4.38
N SER A 12 0.17 8.07 -3.09
CA SER A 12 1.12 7.58 -2.08
C SER A 12 1.10 6.05 -2.00
N TYR A 13 -0.08 5.43 -2.05
CA TYR A 13 -0.23 3.98 -2.11
C TYR A 13 0.48 3.38 -3.34
N VAL A 14 0.26 3.94 -4.54
CA VAL A 14 0.92 3.44 -5.77
C VAL A 14 2.44 3.54 -5.66
N ARG A 15 2.96 4.65 -5.14
CA ARG A 15 4.40 4.84 -4.93
C ARG A 15 4.97 3.82 -3.93
N LEU A 16 4.22 3.48 -2.88
CA LEU A 16 4.63 2.46 -1.91
C LEU A 16 4.65 1.06 -2.53
N VAL A 17 3.66 0.71 -3.36
CA VAL A 17 3.65 -0.58 -4.09
C VAL A 17 4.80 -0.67 -5.09
N LEU A 18 5.11 0.42 -5.80
CA LEU A 18 6.28 0.47 -6.67
C LEU A 18 7.58 0.26 -5.89
N ALA A 19 7.74 0.92 -4.74
CA ALA A 19 8.90 0.73 -3.88
C ALA A 19 9.00 -0.70 -3.34
N LEU A 20 7.85 -1.33 -3.03
CA LEU A 20 7.80 -2.73 -2.61
C LEU A 20 8.20 -3.68 -3.76
N GLY A 21 7.72 -3.46 -4.98
CA GLY A 21 8.08 -4.26 -6.16
C GLY A 21 9.59 -4.26 -6.45
N GLU A 22 10.30 -3.16 -6.15
CA GLU A 22 11.76 -3.08 -6.26
C GLU A 22 12.51 -3.89 -5.17
N ARG A 23 11.80 -4.37 -4.13
CA ARG A 23 12.34 -5.21 -3.04
C ARG A 23 11.83 -6.65 -3.08
N ASP A 24 10.64 -6.86 -3.60
CA ASP A 24 9.94 -8.12 -3.72
C ASP A 24 9.22 -8.19 -5.08
N PRO A 25 9.84 -8.80 -6.11
CA PRO A 25 9.30 -8.83 -7.46
C PRO A 25 7.89 -9.43 -7.57
N ASP A 26 7.52 -10.33 -6.66
CA ASP A 26 6.21 -10.99 -6.63
C ASP A 26 5.09 -10.06 -6.10
N SER A 27 5.43 -8.87 -5.59
CA SER A 27 4.44 -7.91 -5.08
C SER A 27 3.82 -7.04 -6.18
N LEU A 28 4.38 -7.00 -7.39
CA LEU A 28 3.89 -6.16 -8.49
C LEU A 28 4.21 -6.75 -9.86
N ASP A 29 3.19 -7.31 -10.53
CA ASP A 29 3.34 -7.90 -11.86
C ASP A 29 3.57 -6.85 -12.96
N ALA A 30 2.79 -5.76 -12.93
CA ALA A 30 2.81 -4.73 -13.96
C ALA A 30 2.44 -3.35 -13.42
N TYR A 31 3.06 -2.33 -14.00
CA TYR A 31 2.74 -0.93 -13.76
C TYR A 31 2.63 -0.17 -15.07
N HIS A 32 1.50 0.50 -15.25
CA HIS A 32 1.15 1.25 -16.47
C HIS A 32 0.93 2.75 -16.22
N GLY A 33 1.42 3.25 -15.09
CA GLY A 33 1.36 4.68 -14.77
C GLY A 33 2.58 5.46 -15.26
N PRO A 34 2.77 6.69 -14.79
CA PRO A 34 3.90 7.53 -15.17
C PRO A 34 5.27 6.83 -14.96
N PRO A 35 6.11 6.68 -16.01
CA PRO A 35 7.40 6.00 -15.88
C PRO A 35 8.34 6.67 -14.87
N ALA A 36 8.16 7.98 -14.64
CA ALA A 36 8.89 8.73 -13.64
C ALA A 36 8.71 8.18 -12.22
N TRP A 37 7.54 7.63 -11.87
CA TRP A 37 7.30 7.09 -10.53
C TRP A 37 8.06 5.78 -10.29
N GLN A 38 8.12 4.92 -11.32
CA GLN A 38 8.93 3.70 -11.24
C GLN A 38 10.42 4.03 -11.17
N ALA A 39 10.87 5.03 -11.94
CA ALA A 39 12.24 5.53 -11.85
C ALA A 39 12.56 6.09 -10.45
N GLU A 40 11.64 6.85 -9.85
CA GLU A 40 11.81 7.38 -8.49
C GLU A 40 11.89 6.25 -7.45
N ALA A 41 11.06 5.22 -7.55
CA ALA A 41 11.13 4.07 -6.65
C ALA A 41 12.51 3.40 -6.69
N ARG A 42 13.06 3.23 -7.90
CA ARG A 42 14.41 2.69 -8.14
C ARG A 42 15.52 3.55 -7.57
N THR A 43 15.44 4.87 -7.72
CA THR A 43 16.47 5.79 -7.24
C THR A 43 16.42 5.95 -5.72
N ARG A 44 15.21 6.03 -5.14
CA ARG A 44 15.01 6.21 -3.70
C ARG A 44 15.54 5.04 -2.89
N ARG A 45 15.47 3.82 -3.43
CA ARG A 45 15.90 2.57 -2.77
C ARG A 45 15.40 2.51 -1.31
N ALA A 46 14.11 2.79 -1.09
CA ALA A 46 13.51 2.67 0.25
C ALA A 46 13.68 1.26 0.80
N THR A 47 13.97 1.09 2.09
CA THR A 47 14.08 -0.25 2.68
C THR A 47 12.71 -0.87 2.93
N LEU A 48 12.62 -2.19 3.08
CA LEU A 48 11.37 -2.85 3.51
C LEU A 48 10.84 -2.27 4.83
N ALA A 49 11.72 -1.85 5.74
CA ALA A 49 11.31 -1.22 7.00
C ALA A 49 10.67 0.16 6.79
N ASP A 50 11.23 0.98 5.90
CA ASP A 50 10.70 2.30 5.57
C ASP A 50 9.33 2.18 4.89
N ILE A 51 9.22 1.27 3.91
CA ILE A 51 7.99 1.03 3.15
C ILE A 51 6.88 0.55 4.10
N ARG A 52 7.21 -0.38 5.01
CA ARG A 52 6.25 -0.89 6.00
C ARG A 52 5.74 0.22 6.91
N THR A 53 6.65 1.05 7.44
CA THR A 53 6.28 2.16 8.33
C THR A 53 5.40 3.17 7.61
N ALA A 54 5.77 3.58 6.40
CA ALA A 54 4.98 4.52 5.61
C ALA A 54 3.59 3.97 5.24
N ALA A 55 3.49 2.69 4.85
CA ALA A 55 2.22 2.05 4.55
C ALA A 55 1.31 1.94 5.80
N ALA A 56 1.88 1.58 6.95
CA ALA A 56 1.13 1.53 8.20
C ALA A 56 0.62 2.93 8.61
N SER A 57 1.49 3.94 8.59
CA SER A 57 1.11 5.31 8.94
C SER A 57 0.03 5.88 8.01
N LEU A 58 0.08 5.58 6.70
CA LEU A 58 -0.95 6.00 5.75
C LEU A 58 -2.28 5.25 5.98
N ALA A 59 -2.25 3.96 6.31
CA ALA A 59 -3.47 3.22 6.65
C ALA A 59 -4.13 3.78 7.92
N ASP A 60 -3.33 4.12 8.93
CA ASP A 60 -3.82 4.67 10.19
C ASP A 60 -4.37 6.10 10.02
N SER A 61 -3.74 6.94 9.20
CA SER A 61 -4.26 8.27 8.89
C SER A 61 -5.57 8.23 8.10
N LEU A 62 -5.72 7.27 7.17
CA LEU A 62 -6.99 7.06 6.48
C LEU A 62 -8.05 6.49 7.41
N ALA A 63 -7.69 5.65 8.38
CA ALA A 63 -8.62 5.08 9.35
C ALA A 63 -9.19 6.11 10.33
N SER A 64 -8.45 7.19 10.62
CA SER A 64 -8.85 8.24 11.56
C SER A 64 -9.75 9.33 10.96
N VAL A 65 -9.92 9.35 9.64
CA VAL A 65 -10.79 10.30 8.95
C VAL A 65 -12.09 9.64 8.50
N THR A 66 -13.16 10.42 8.48
CA THR A 66 -14.45 10.02 7.91
C THR A 66 -14.57 10.53 6.47
N SER A 67 -15.25 9.78 5.62
CA SER A 67 -15.49 10.17 4.23
C SER A 67 -16.72 11.07 4.12
N ALA A 68 -16.67 12.01 3.18
CA ALA A 68 -17.76 12.97 2.96
C ALA A 68 -19.01 12.37 2.30
N ASN A 69 -18.84 11.25 1.58
CA ASN A 69 -19.90 10.56 0.85
C ASN A 69 -19.59 9.05 0.76
N ALA A 70 -20.57 8.27 0.29
CA ALA A 70 -20.47 6.81 0.21
C ALA A 70 -19.39 6.33 -0.78
N ASP A 71 -19.20 7.01 -1.90
CA ASP A 71 -18.20 6.62 -2.91
C ASP A 71 -16.78 6.81 -2.38
N ASP A 72 -16.53 7.93 -1.72
CA ASP A 72 -15.26 8.21 -1.04
C ASP A 72 -15.02 7.23 0.11
N GLU A 73 -16.08 6.77 0.80
CA GLU A 73 -15.96 5.74 1.84
C GLU A 73 -15.52 4.39 1.29
N VAL A 74 -16.11 3.95 0.17
CA VAL A 74 -15.69 2.72 -0.51
C VAL A 74 -14.22 2.81 -0.92
N ARG A 75 -13.81 3.95 -1.50
CA ARG A 75 -12.40 4.19 -1.91
C ARG A 75 -11.45 4.22 -0.71
N ARG A 76 -11.82 4.88 0.38
CA ARG A 76 -11.04 4.96 1.61
C ARG A 76 -10.81 3.57 2.20
N LEU A 77 -11.88 2.78 2.35
CA LEU A 77 -11.80 1.41 2.89
C LEU A 77 -10.95 0.50 2.01
N PHE A 78 -11.06 0.62 0.68
CA PHE A 78 -10.21 -0.10 -0.25
C PHE A 78 -8.73 0.24 -0.05
N LEU A 79 -8.36 1.53 0.01
CA LEU A 79 -6.97 1.95 0.24
C LEU A 79 -6.41 1.44 1.57
N ILE A 80 -7.19 1.53 2.66
CA ILE A 80 -6.80 0.99 3.98
C ILE A 80 -6.50 -0.51 3.87
N ARG A 81 -7.36 -1.26 3.19
CA ARG A 81 -7.18 -2.72 3.00
C ARG A 81 -5.89 -3.02 2.25
N GLN A 82 -5.66 -2.36 1.13
CA GLN A 82 -4.48 -2.58 0.29
C GLN A 82 -3.16 -2.22 1.00
N LEU A 83 -3.15 -1.14 1.79
CA LEU A 83 -1.99 -0.73 2.58
C LEU A 83 -1.68 -1.76 3.68
N ARG A 84 -2.70 -2.28 4.37
CA ARG A 84 -2.53 -3.34 5.39
C ARG A 84 -2.06 -4.66 4.79
N ALA A 85 -2.53 -5.01 3.58
CA ALA A 85 -2.02 -6.16 2.85
C ALA A 85 -0.54 -5.98 2.50
N SER A 86 -0.14 -4.79 2.05
CA SER A 86 1.27 -4.46 1.76
C SER A 86 2.16 -4.60 3.00
N VAL A 87 1.71 -4.11 4.16
CA VAL A 87 2.42 -4.29 5.45
C VAL A 87 2.58 -5.78 5.77
N THR A 88 1.51 -6.56 5.61
CA THR A 88 1.55 -8.00 5.87
C THR A 88 2.54 -8.72 4.94
N ARG A 89 2.50 -8.41 3.64
CA ARG A 89 3.44 -8.99 2.66
C ARG A 89 4.88 -8.68 3.04
N ILE A 90 5.17 -7.45 3.45
CA ILE A 90 6.50 -7.07 3.92
C ILE A 90 6.91 -7.88 5.16
N ASP A 91 6.01 -8.07 6.12
CA ASP A 91 6.31 -8.87 7.30
C ASP A 91 6.62 -10.33 6.95
N ILE A 92 5.90 -10.92 5.99
CA ILE A 92 6.14 -12.27 5.47
C ILE A 92 7.51 -12.35 4.78
N VAL A 93 7.83 -11.41 3.88
CA VAL A 93 9.14 -11.34 3.20
C VAL A 93 10.29 -11.16 4.20
N ARG A 94 10.04 -10.50 5.34
CA ARG A 94 11.00 -10.34 6.44
C ARG A 94 11.09 -11.55 7.38
N GLY A 95 10.38 -12.64 7.10
CA GLY A 95 10.50 -13.91 7.81
C GLY A 95 9.35 -14.24 8.77
N ARG A 96 8.30 -13.41 8.85
CA ARG A 96 7.08 -13.79 9.59
C ARG A 96 6.43 -14.98 8.87
N ARG A 97 6.06 -16.02 9.63
CA ARG A 97 5.37 -17.21 9.10
C ARG A 97 3.97 -17.34 9.72
N PRO A 98 2.99 -16.53 9.27
CA PRO A 98 1.60 -16.74 9.66
C PRO A 98 1.11 -18.11 9.16
N SER A 99 0.10 -18.66 9.82
CA SER A 99 -0.64 -19.78 9.22
C SER A 99 -1.29 -19.34 7.90
N PHE A 100 -1.53 -20.27 6.98
CA PHE A 100 -2.20 -19.97 5.70
C PHE A 100 -3.53 -19.23 5.90
N ALA A 101 -4.29 -19.58 6.94
CA ALA A 101 -5.55 -18.92 7.27
C ALA A 101 -5.36 -17.46 7.71
N GLU A 102 -4.29 -17.15 8.44
CA GLU A 102 -3.95 -15.78 8.85
C GLU A 102 -3.44 -14.95 7.67
N GLU A 103 -2.59 -15.54 6.83
CA GLU A 103 -2.10 -14.91 5.59
C GLU A 103 -3.26 -14.56 4.65
N ALA A 104 -4.14 -15.52 4.35
CA ALA A 104 -5.26 -15.30 3.44
C ALA A 104 -6.23 -14.22 3.95
N ARG A 105 -6.47 -14.16 5.27
CA ARG A 105 -7.32 -13.10 5.87
C ARG A 105 -6.67 -11.72 5.80
N ALA A 106 -5.35 -11.64 5.90
CA ALA A 106 -4.65 -10.38 5.89
C ALA A 106 -4.46 -9.83 4.46
N LEU A 107 -4.31 -10.72 3.47
CA LEU A 107 -4.08 -10.33 2.07
C LEU A 107 -5.35 -10.17 1.24
N PHE A 108 -6.40 -10.96 1.48
CA PHE A 108 -7.53 -11.08 0.52
C PHE A 108 -8.92 -10.83 1.09
N ARG A 109 -9.11 -10.85 2.40
CA ARG A 109 -10.39 -10.43 3.00
C ARG A 109 -10.35 -8.96 3.31
#